data_AF-B7Q7J7-F1
#
_entry.id   AF-B7Q7J7-F1
#
_cell.length_a   1.000
_cell.length_b   1.000
_cell.length_c   1.000
_cell.angle_alpha   90.00
_cell.angle_beta   90.00
_cell.angle_gamma   90.00
#
_symmetry.space_group_name_H-M   'P 1'
#
loop_
_entity.id
_entity.type
_entity.pdbx_description
1 polymer ?
#
loop_
_entity_poly.entity_id
_entity_poly.type
_entity_poly.pdbx_seq_one_letter_code
_entity_poly.pdbx_strand_id
1 'polypeptide(L)'
;MQAANHGHIVSIASLAGLGGVCRLTDYCGSKFAAVGFQEALSMELATDGYTGIRTTTVCPFFINTGMFAGADPGVFGFLEPEFVADEAVAAVLEDKELLILPRIFYLLVALKALCPSKAFLTMANAFNVNGAMKSYYGRH
;
A
#
# COMPACT_ATOMS: atom_id res chain seq x y z
N MET A 1 14.53 -15.18 -14.77
CA MET A 1 15.01 -14.51 -13.53
C MET A 1 15.87 -15.46 -12.71
N GLN A 2 15.34 -16.57 -12.18
CA GLN A 2 16.11 -17.55 -11.38
C GLN A 2 17.35 -18.11 -12.08
N ALA A 3 17.21 -18.60 -13.33
CA ALA A 3 18.35 -19.13 -14.09
C ALA A 3 19.49 -18.10 -14.32
N ALA A 4 19.17 -16.81 -14.33
CA ALA A 4 20.14 -15.73 -14.49
C ALA A 4 20.54 -15.07 -13.14
N ASN A 5 19.91 -15.50 -12.03
CA ASN A 5 19.92 -14.82 -10.73
C ASN A 5 19.84 -13.30 -10.85
N HIS A 6 18.92 -12.80 -11.70
CA HIS A 6 18.81 -11.38 -11.98
C HIS A 6 17.38 -10.97 -12.33
N GLY A 7 16.94 -9.86 -11.75
CA GLY A 7 15.74 -9.14 -12.14
C GLY A 7 15.05 -8.47 -10.95
N HIS A 8 13.91 -7.84 -11.22
CA HIS A 8 13.13 -7.13 -10.20
C HIS A 8 11.65 -7.47 -10.33
N ILE A 9 11.01 -7.88 -9.24
CA ILE A 9 9.57 -8.12 -9.15
C ILE A 9 8.92 -6.93 -8.46
N VAL A 10 8.00 -6.23 -9.15
CA VAL A 10 7.32 -5.05 -8.60
C VAL A 10 5.84 -5.33 -8.44
N SER A 11 5.33 -5.20 -7.21
CA SER A 11 3.93 -5.40 -6.86
C SER A 11 3.24 -4.06 -6.59
N ILE A 12 2.19 -3.74 -7.36
CA ILE A 12 1.38 -2.54 -7.15
C ILE A 12 0.22 -2.87 -6.21
N ALA A 13 0.45 -2.63 -4.93
CA ALA A 13 -0.51 -2.84 -3.86
C ALA A 13 -1.33 -1.56 -3.58
N SER A 14 -1.47 -1.18 -2.31
CA SER A 14 -2.16 0.02 -1.83
C SER A 14 -1.88 0.17 -0.33
N LEU A 15 -2.03 1.38 0.21
CA LEU A 15 -2.10 1.57 1.66
C LEU A 15 -3.20 0.71 2.31
N ALA A 16 -4.27 0.39 1.55
CA ALA A 16 -5.32 -0.55 1.95
C ALA A 16 -4.83 -2.01 2.15
N GLY A 17 -3.61 -2.34 1.73
CA GLY A 17 -2.94 -3.61 2.03
C GLY A 17 -2.18 -3.63 3.35
N LEU A 18 -2.06 -2.48 4.01
CA LEU A 18 -1.40 -2.31 5.32
C LEU A 18 -2.40 -1.88 6.41
N GLY A 19 -3.60 -1.44 6.00
CA GLY A 19 -4.68 -0.99 6.88
C GLY A 19 -6.05 -1.17 6.24
N GLY A 20 -7.06 -1.50 7.06
CA GLY A 20 -8.43 -1.63 6.57
C GLY A 20 -9.08 -0.27 6.36
N VAL A 21 -9.84 -0.14 5.28
CA VAL A 21 -10.65 1.04 4.96
C VAL A 21 -12.12 0.62 4.89
N CYS A 22 -13.00 1.39 5.53
CA CYS A 22 -14.43 1.12 5.53
C CYS A 22 -14.98 1.11 4.10
N ARG A 23 -15.94 0.21 3.80
CA ARG A 23 -16.59 0.03 2.48
C ARG A 23 -15.68 -0.45 1.34
N LEU A 24 -14.47 -0.91 1.67
CA LEU A 24 -13.51 -1.50 0.74
C LEU A 24 -13.03 -2.86 1.23
N THR A 25 -13.88 -3.67 1.87
CA THR A 25 -13.45 -4.89 2.57
C THR A 25 -12.79 -5.91 1.64
N ASP A 26 -13.40 -6.17 0.49
CA ASP A 26 -12.89 -7.03 -0.58
C ASP A 26 -11.60 -6.46 -1.21
N TYR A 27 -11.60 -5.17 -1.50
CA TYR A 27 -10.42 -4.47 -2.03
C TYR A 27 -9.24 -4.52 -1.04
N CYS A 28 -9.47 -4.22 0.24
CA CYS A 28 -8.48 -4.35 1.30
C CYS A 28 -7.98 -5.78 1.36
N GLY A 29 -8.87 -6.78 1.39
CA GLY A 29 -8.49 -8.20 1.36
C GLY A 29 -7.53 -8.54 0.23
N SER A 30 -7.83 -8.10 -1.00
CA SER A 30 -6.97 -8.32 -2.16
C SER A 30 -5.59 -7.64 -2.03
N LYS A 31 -5.54 -6.43 -1.45
CA LYS A 31 -4.30 -5.68 -1.29
C LYS A 31 -3.45 -6.19 -0.13
N PHE A 32 -4.06 -6.69 0.95
CA PHE A 32 -3.35 -7.42 2.00
C PHE A 32 -2.73 -8.71 1.45
N ALA A 33 -3.46 -9.44 0.61
CA ALA A 33 -2.93 -10.62 -0.07
C ALA A 33 -1.74 -10.29 -0.97
N ALA A 34 -1.80 -9.19 -1.73
CA ALA A 34 -0.69 -8.74 -2.58
C ALA A 34 0.56 -8.37 -1.78
N VAL A 35 0.41 -7.67 -0.65
CA VAL A 35 1.54 -7.33 0.25
C VAL A 35 2.13 -8.61 0.85
N GLY A 36 1.30 -9.47 1.44
CA GLY A 36 1.77 -10.71 2.07
C GLY A 36 2.41 -11.68 1.09
N PHE A 37 1.87 -11.77 -0.14
CA PHE A 37 2.48 -12.57 -1.21
C PHE A 37 3.88 -12.08 -1.55
N GLN A 38 4.05 -10.76 -1.73
CA GLN A 38 5.35 -10.18 -2.09
C GLN A 38 6.37 -10.33 -0.95
N GLU A 39 5.93 -10.18 0.30
CA GLU A 39 6.76 -10.41 1.49
C GLU A 39 7.23 -11.86 1.58
N ALA A 40 6.32 -12.83 1.43
CA ALA A 40 6.64 -14.25 1.41
C ALA A 40 7.60 -14.61 0.28
N LEU A 41 7.33 -14.13 -0.95
CA LEU A 41 8.18 -14.36 -2.11
C LEU A 41 9.60 -13.80 -1.92
N SER A 42 9.73 -12.62 -1.31
CA SER A 42 11.04 -12.03 -1.01
C SER A 42 11.84 -12.92 -0.04
N MET A 43 11.18 -13.44 1.00
CA MET A 43 11.80 -14.35 1.97
C MET A 43 12.19 -15.69 1.34
N GLU A 44 11.35 -16.25 0.47
CA GLU A 44 11.66 -17.49 -0.28
C GLU A 44 12.88 -17.29 -1.17
N LEU A 45 12.92 -16.20 -1.96
CA LEU A 45 14.07 -15.88 -2.82
C LEU A 45 15.37 -15.72 -2.03
N ALA A 46 15.31 -15.04 -0.89
CA ALA A 46 16.47 -14.87 -0.01
C ALA A 46 16.93 -16.21 0.60
N THR A 47 15.99 -17.05 1.03
CA THR A 47 16.27 -18.37 1.63
C THR A 47 16.87 -19.34 0.62
N ASP A 48 16.41 -19.30 -0.63
CA ASP A 48 16.91 -20.13 -1.74
C ASP A 48 18.23 -19.61 -2.34
N GLY A 49 18.77 -18.50 -1.83
CA GLY A 49 20.07 -17.95 -2.24
C GLY A 49 20.04 -17.05 -3.48
N TYR A 50 18.85 -16.61 -3.93
CA TYR A 50 18.71 -15.68 -5.05
C TYR A 50 18.97 -14.23 -4.63
N THR A 51 20.24 -13.82 -4.63
CA THR A 51 20.67 -12.48 -4.22
C THR A 51 20.54 -11.39 -5.30
N GLY A 52 20.36 -11.76 -6.56
CA GLY A 52 20.22 -10.81 -7.66
C GLY A 52 18.77 -10.58 -8.12
N ILE A 53 17.80 -11.22 -7.46
CA ILE A 53 16.37 -10.99 -7.68
C ILE A 53 15.85 -10.07 -6.58
N ARG A 54 15.49 -8.84 -6.96
CA ARG A 54 14.96 -7.81 -6.05
C ARG A 54 13.44 -7.80 -6.08
N THR A 55 12.84 -7.30 -5.01
CA THR A 55 11.39 -7.14 -4.89
C THR A 55 11.06 -5.73 -4.44
N THR A 56 9.97 -5.14 -4.94
CA THR A 56 9.45 -3.86 -4.47
C THR A 56 7.92 -3.93 -4.37
N THR A 57 7.37 -3.52 -3.24
CA THR A 57 5.93 -3.37 -3.02
C THR A 57 5.58 -1.88 -2.99
N VAL A 58 4.66 -1.45 -3.85
CA VAL A 58 4.22 -0.05 -3.92
C VAL A 58 2.82 0.07 -3.30
N CYS A 59 2.73 0.83 -2.21
CA CYS A 59 1.54 1.02 -1.38
C CYS A 59 1.10 2.50 -1.36
N PRO A 60 0.46 2.99 -2.43
CA PRO A 60 -0.02 4.36 -2.48
C PRO A 60 -1.33 4.55 -1.72
N PHE A 61 -1.54 5.77 -1.22
CA PHE A 61 -2.83 6.32 -0.83
C PHE A 61 -3.72 6.59 -2.06
N PHE A 62 -4.88 7.20 -1.88
CA PHE A 62 -5.81 7.49 -2.97
C PHE A 62 -5.13 8.23 -4.13
N ILE A 63 -5.25 7.68 -5.33
CA ILE A 63 -4.69 8.25 -6.57
C ILE A 63 -5.83 8.84 -7.40
N ASN A 64 -5.60 9.99 -8.04
CA ASN A 64 -6.54 10.69 -8.90
C ASN A 64 -6.73 10.02 -10.28
N THR A 65 -7.14 8.75 -10.29
CA THR A 65 -7.41 7.98 -11.53
C THR A 65 -8.90 7.79 -11.80
N GLY A 66 -9.76 8.45 -11.03
CA GLY A 66 -11.22 8.24 -11.05
C GLY A 66 -11.68 6.89 -10.48
N MET A 67 -10.78 6.06 -9.93
CA MET A 67 -11.14 4.80 -9.28
C MET A 67 -11.94 5.03 -7.99
N PHE A 68 -11.58 6.06 -7.22
CA PHE A 68 -12.20 6.41 -5.94
C PHE A 68 -13.05 7.68 -6.04
N ALA A 69 -13.78 7.85 -7.15
CA ALA A 69 -14.65 9.00 -7.36
C ALA A 69 -15.68 9.11 -6.21
N GLY A 70 -15.78 10.30 -5.61
CA GLY A 70 -16.64 10.56 -4.44
C GLY A 70 -16.04 10.17 -3.09
N ALA A 71 -14.82 9.62 -3.05
CA ALA A 71 -14.07 9.49 -1.80
C ALA A 71 -13.58 10.87 -1.32
N ASP A 72 -13.59 11.06 0.00
CA ASP A 72 -12.98 12.20 0.68
C ASP A 72 -11.60 11.77 1.23
N PRO A 73 -10.50 12.18 0.57
CA PRO A 73 -9.14 11.83 1.01
C PRO A 73 -8.71 12.60 2.27
N GLY A 74 -9.54 13.50 2.80
CA GLY A 74 -9.23 14.33 3.94
C GLY A 74 -8.03 15.25 3.69
N VAL A 75 -7.24 15.49 4.74
CA VAL A 75 -6.13 16.47 4.71
C VAL A 75 -4.99 16.10 3.76
N PHE A 76 -4.89 14.82 3.36
CA PHE A 76 -3.80 14.33 2.51
C PHE A 76 -4.05 14.54 1.01
N GLY A 77 -5.30 14.78 0.61
CA GLY A 77 -5.65 14.92 -0.81
C GLY A 77 -5.44 13.65 -1.64
N PHE A 78 -5.79 13.74 -2.93
CA PHE A 78 -5.43 12.70 -3.90
C PHE A 78 -3.96 12.87 -4.33
N LEU A 79 -3.29 11.74 -4.56
CA LEU A 79 -1.99 11.72 -5.22
C LEU A 79 -2.16 11.78 -6.74
N GLU A 80 -1.28 12.52 -7.41
CA GLU A 80 -1.22 12.51 -8.87
C GLU A 80 -0.61 11.20 -9.39
N PRO A 81 -1.16 10.59 -10.45
CA PRO A 81 -0.67 9.33 -11.00
C PRO A 81 0.80 9.40 -11.43
N GLU A 82 1.22 10.51 -12.03
CA GLU A 82 2.59 10.74 -12.50
C GLU A 82 3.57 10.73 -11.32
N PHE A 83 3.22 11.40 -10.22
CA PHE A 83 4.02 11.40 -9.00
C PHE A 83 4.19 9.97 -8.42
N VAL A 84 3.11 9.18 -8.40
CA VAL A 84 3.17 7.80 -7.91
C VAL A 84 4.03 6.93 -8.82
N ALA A 85 3.94 7.12 -10.14
CA ALA A 85 4.76 6.41 -11.11
C ALA A 85 6.25 6.75 -10.95
N ASP A 86 6.58 8.04 -10.82
CA ASP A 86 7.96 8.49 -10.64
C ASP A 86 8.57 7.95 -9.35
N GLU A 87 7.86 8.02 -8.22
CA GLU A 87 8.33 7.45 -6.95
C GLU A 87 8.43 5.92 -7.02
N ALA A 88 7.54 5.24 -7.75
CA ALA A 88 7.63 3.79 -7.94
C ALA A 88 8.88 3.40 -8.73
N VAL A 89 9.18 4.12 -9.81
CA VAL A 89 10.42 3.91 -10.58
C VAL A 89 11.64 4.21 -9.72
N ALA A 90 11.64 5.31 -8.96
CA ALA A 90 12.73 5.63 -8.04
C ALA A 90 12.93 4.52 -7.00
N ALA A 91 11.87 3.98 -6.43
CA ALA A 91 11.95 2.89 -5.47
C ALA A 91 12.53 1.60 -6.07
N VAL A 92 12.22 1.31 -7.34
CA VAL A 92 12.81 0.20 -8.09
C VAL A 92 14.31 0.43 -8.30
N LEU A 93 14.70 1.63 -8.72
CA LEU A 93 16.12 1.98 -8.94
C LEU A 93 16.95 1.98 -7.65
N GLU A 94 16.32 2.24 -6.51
CA GLU A 94 16.95 2.24 -5.19
C GLU A 94 16.86 0.89 -4.45
N ASP A 95 16.34 -0.16 -5.09
CA ASP A 95 16.12 -1.48 -4.49
C ASP A 95 15.29 -1.45 -3.18
N LYS A 96 14.33 -0.52 -3.08
CA LYS A 96 13.44 -0.43 -1.91
C LYS A 96 12.42 -1.55 -1.92
N GLU A 97 12.40 -2.37 -0.86
CA GLU A 97 11.43 -3.45 -0.72
C GLU A 97 9.98 -2.96 -0.54
N LEU A 98 9.79 -1.81 0.12
CA LEU A 98 8.47 -1.26 0.41
C LEU A 98 8.46 0.27 0.21
N LEU A 99 7.59 0.74 -0.67
CA LEU A 99 7.28 2.15 -0.90
C LEU A 99 5.87 2.46 -0.39
N ILE A 100 5.73 3.35 0.59
CA ILE A 100 4.43 3.87 1.07
C ILE A 100 4.32 5.35 0.75
N LEU A 101 3.23 5.75 0.10
CA LEU A 101 2.97 7.14 -0.28
C LEU A 101 1.62 7.64 0.24
N PRO A 102 1.55 8.87 0.78
CA PRO A 102 2.65 9.72 1.24
C PRO A 102 3.51 9.09 2.36
N ARG A 103 4.78 9.51 2.47
CA ARG A 103 5.76 8.93 3.42
C ARG A 103 5.38 9.06 4.90
N ILE A 104 4.50 10.00 5.27
CA ILE A 104 3.97 10.10 6.65
C ILE A 104 3.25 8.80 7.09
N PHE A 105 2.72 8.02 6.14
CA PHE A 105 2.03 6.78 6.46
C PHE A 105 2.94 5.66 6.96
N TYR A 106 4.27 5.73 6.76
CA TYR A 106 5.19 4.79 7.43
C TYR A 106 5.05 4.88 8.95
N LEU A 107 5.00 6.11 9.49
CA LEU A 107 4.83 6.34 10.92
C LEU A 107 3.47 5.84 11.41
N LEU A 108 2.40 6.07 10.64
CA LEU A 108 1.06 5.65 11.00
C LEU A 108 0.89 4.13 10.99
N VAL A 109 1.50 3.43 10.03
CA VAL A 109 1.52 1.96 9.98
C VAL A 109 2.32 1.40 11.16
N ALA A 110 3.48 1.98 11.48
CA ALA A 110 4.27 1.58 12.65
C ALA A 110 3.51 1.81 13.97
N LEU A 111 2.84 2.96 14.12
CA LEU A 111 2.05 3.27 15.30
C LEU A 111 0.86 2.31 15.45
N LYS A 112 0.18 1.98 14.34
CA LYS A 112 -0.88 0.97 14.33
C LYS A 112 -0.40 -0.37 14.86
N ALA A 113 0.81 -0.81 14.54
CA ALA A 113 1.37 -2.07 15.01
C ALA A 113 1.57 -2.09 16.55
N LEU A 114 1.81 -0.93 17.16
CA LEU A 114 1.98 -0.77 18.61
C LEU A 114 0.65 -0.57 19.35
N CYS A 115 -0.38 -0.06 18.69
CA CYS A 115 -1.67 0.24 19.32
C CYS A 115 -2.62 -0.97 19.34
N PRO A 116 -3.32 -1.23 20.47
CA PRO A 116 -4.42 -2.20 20.50
C PRO A 116 -5.50 -1.83 19.46
N SER A 117 -6.04 -2.83 18.77
CA SER A 117 -7.02 -2.65 17.68
C SER A 117 -8.23 -1.78 18.08
N LYS A 118 -8.70 -1.90 19.32
CA LYS A 118 -9.79 -1.06 19.87
C LYS A 118 -9.40 0.41 19.96
N ALA A 119 -8.18 0.72 20.38
CA ALA A 119 -7.68 2.09 20.47
C ALA A 119 -7.57 2.72 19.08
N PHE A 120 -7.08 1.96 18.11
CA PHE A 120 -7.01 2.40 16.71
C PHE A 120 -8.40 2.69 16.13
N LEU A 121 -9.40 1.82 16.38
CA LEU A 121 -10.77 2.03 15.93
C LEU A 121 -11.41 3.28 16.56
N THR A 122 -11.21 3.49 17.86
CA THR A 122 -11.70 4.70 18.55
C THR A 122 -11.04 5.96 17.99
N MET A 123 -9.73 5.92 17.74
CA MET A 123 -8.99 7.03 17.15
C MET A 123 -9.45 7.32 15.71
N ALA A 124 -9.63 6.28 14.89
CA ALA A 124 -10.13 6.39 13.53
C ALA A 124 -11.57 6.96 13.47
N ASN A 125 -12.41 6.62 14.45
CA ASN A 125 -13.73 7.22 14.61
C ASN A 125 -13.64 8.71 15.02
N ALA A 126 -12.72 9.05 15.94
CA ALA A 126 -12.55 10.42 16.41
C ALA A 126 -12.06 11.38 15.32
N PHE A 127 -11.20 10.89 14.41
CA PHE A 127 -10.69 11.66 13.27
C PHE A 127 -11.56 11.54 12.00
N ASN A 128 -12.76 10.95 12.10
CA ASN A 128 -13.68 10.74 10.97
C ASN A 128 -13.04 10.02 9.76
N VAL A 129 -12.02 9.18 9.98
CA VAL A 129 -11.35 8.40 8.92
C VAL A 129 -12.33 7.41 8.28
N ASN A 130 -13.27 6.89 9.06
CA ASN A 130 -14.37 6.04 8.56
C ASN A 130 -15.39 6.80 7.69
N GLY A 131 -15.31 8.13 7.65
CA GLY A 131 -16.10 8.99 6.78
C GLY A 131 -15.60 9.07 5.33
N ALA A 132 -14.32 8.76 5.09
CA ALA A 132 -13.64 8.97 3.81
C ALA A 132 -14.35 8.30 2.61
N MET A 133 -15.02 7.17 2.84
CA MET A 133 -15.70 6.40 1.78
C MET A 133 -17.23 6.51 1.82
N LYS A 134 -17.83 7.40 2.63
CA LYS A 134 -19.29 7.48 2.79
C LYS A 134 -20.02 7.80 1.48
N SER A 135 -19.42 8.63 0.64
CA SER A 135 -19.95 9.06 -0.65
C SER A 135 -19.30 8.32 -1.83
N TYR A 136 -18.66 7.18 -1.58
CA TYR A 136 -18.13 6.33 -2.64
C TYR A 136 -19.18 5.31 -3.11
N TYR A 137 -19.42 5.27 -4.41
CA TYR A 137 -20.47 4.45 -5.03
C TYR A 137 -19.94 3.37 -5.99
N GLY A 138 -18.62 3.19 -6.12
CA GLY A 138 -18.01 2.25 -7.07
C GLY A 138 -18.04 2.75 -8.52
N ARG A 139 -17.31 2.08 -9.42
CA ARG A 139 -17.46 2.30 -10.88
C ARG A 139 -18.68 1.50 -11.36
N HIS A 140 -19.67 2.20 -11.90
CA HIS A 140 -20.72 1.61 -12.73
C HIS A 140 -20.25 1.49 -14.18
#